data_AF-A0A528D5M0-F1
#
_entry.id   AF-A0A528D5M0-F1
#
_cell.length_a   1.000
_cell.length_b   1.000
_cell.length_c   1.000
_cell.angle_alpha   90.00
_cell.angle_beta   90.00
_cell.angle_gamma   90.00
#
_symmetry.space_group_name_H-M   'P 1'
#
loop_
_entity.id
_entity.type
_entity.pdbx_description
1 polymer ?
#
loop_
_entity_poly.entity_id
_entity_poly.type
_entity_poly.pdbx_seq_one_letter_code
_entity_poly.pdbx_strand_id
1 'polypeptide(L)' 'MSLPEKAFPVSWDQFHRDARALAWRLAGANKGQWKAIVCITRGGLVPAAIISRELGIRV' A
#
# COMPACT_ATOMS: atom_id res chain seq x y z
N MET A 1 -11.88 16.60 20.23
CA MET A 1 -12.69 16.62 18.99
C MET A 1 -13.34 15.27 18.83
N SER A 2 -14.67 15.21 18.75
CA SER A 2 -15.38 13.99 18.38
C SER A 2 -15.08 13.66 16.92
N LEU A 3 -14.95 12.37 16.62
CA LEU A 3 -14.82 11.91 15.24
C LEU A 3 -16.13 12.20 14.48
N PRO A 4 -16.06 12.60 13.19
CA PRO A 4 -17.25 12.73 12.37
C PRO A 4 -18.06 11.42 12.36
N GLU A 5 -19.38 11.53 12.24
CA GLU A 5 -20.33 10.40 12.27
C GLU A 5 -20.04 9.31 11.20
N LYS A 6 -19.27 9.66 10.16
CA LYS A 6 -18.82 8.76 9.08
C LYS A 6 -17.29 8.62 8.99
N ALA A 7 -16.58 8.82 10.09
CA ALA A 7 -15.14 8.60 10.12
C ALA A 7 -14.81 7.10 10.11
N PHE A 8 -13.86 6.72 9.26
CA PHE A 8 -13.24 5.40 9.30
C PHE A 8 -11.78 5.56 9.74
N PRO A 9 -11.51 5.65 11.06
CA PRO A 9 -10.15 5.82 11.55
C PRO A 9 -9.34 4.55 11.26
N VAL A 10 -8.24 4.71 10.52
CA VAL A 10 -7.28 3.65 10.24
C VAL A 10 -6.01 3.95 11.00
N SER A 11 -5.57 3.02 11.86
CA SER A 11 -4.28 3.16 12.54
C SER A 11 -3.12 2.99 11.57
N TRP A 12 -1.97 3.55 11.91
CA TRP A 12 -0.77 3.42 11.09
C TRP A 12 -0.34 1.94 10.92
N ASP A 13 -0.46 1.15 11.98
CA ASP A 13 -0.17 -0.29 11.92
C ASP A 13 -1.14 -1.03 11.00
N GLN A 14 -2.44 -0.70 11.06
CA GLN A 14 -3.43 -1.29 10.18
C GLN A 14 -3.12 -0.96 8.71
N PHE A 15 -2.82 0.31 8.44
CA PHE A 15 -2.43 0.78 7.12
C PHE A 15 -1.22 0.00 6.56
N HIS A 16 -0.16 -0.16 7.36
CA HIS A 16 1.02 -0.93 6.97
C HIS A 16 0.71 -2.40 6.73
N ARG A 17 -0.08 -3.04 7.61
CA ARG A 17 -0.48 -4.45 7.45
C ARG A 17 -1.25 -4.66 6.16
N ASP A 18 -2.23 -3.82 5.87
CA ASP A 18 -3.05 -3.92 4.66
C ASP A 18 -2.24 -3.69 3.39
N ALA A 19 -1.30 -2.73 3.39
CA ALA A 19 -0.42 -2.49 2.26
C ALA A 19 0.50 -3.71 1.97
N ARG A 20 1.05 -4.36 3.01
CA ARG A 20 1.85 -5.59 2.84
C ARG A 20 1.01 -6.76 2.35
N ALA A 21 -0.18 -6.94 2.93
CA ALA A 21 -1.11 -7.99 2.49
C ALA A 21 -1.48 -7.82 1.00
N LEU A 22 -1.71 -6.59 0.55
CA LEU A 22 -1.91 -6.29 -0.87
C LEU A 22 -0.67 -6.64 -1.71
N ALA A 23 0.53 -6.27 -1.25
CA ALA A 23 1.76 -6.60 -1.97
C ALA A 23 1.94 -8.11 -2.17
N TRP A 24 1.62 -8.95 -1.17
CA TRP A 24 1.69 -10.40 -1.31
C TRP A 24 0.70 -10.95 -2.34
N ARG A 25 -0.52 -10.40 -2.36
CA ARG A 25 -1.52 -10.76 -3.39
C ARG A 25 -1.05 -10.39 -4.79
N LEU A 26 -0.44 -9.21 -4.95
CA LEU A 26 0.12 -8.76 -6.22
C LEU A 26 1.33 -9.62 -6.62
N ALA A 27 2.19 -10.01 -5.69
CA ALA A 27 3.31 -10.92 -5.95
C ALA A 27 2.82 -12.24 -6.55
N GLY A 28 1.75 -12.82 -5.98
CA GLY A 28 1.14 -14.04 -6.52
C GLY A 28 0.53 -13.85 -7.92
N ALA A 29 -0.13 -12.72 -8.19
CA ALA A 29 -0.85 -12.48 -9.44
C ALA A 29 0.04 -12.44 -10.70
N ASN A 30 1.30 -12.01 -10.56
CA ASN A 30 2.23 -11.87 -11.68
C ASN A 30 3.55 -12.65 -11.47
N LYS A 31 3.54 -13.68 -10.62
CA LYS A 31 4.76 -14.43 -10.23
C LYS A 31 5.92 -13.51 -9.80
N GLY A 32 5.60 -12.37 -9.18
CA GLY A 32 6.56 -11.35 -8.76
C GLY A 32 7.19 -10.50 -9.88
N GLN A 33 6.76 -10.62 -11.15
CA GLN A 33 7.39 -9.96 -12.29
C GLN A 33 6.91 -8.51 -12.53
N TRP A 34 6.71 -7.74 -11.45
CA TRP A 34 6.34 -6.33 -11.56
C TRP A 34 7.57 -5.46 -11.84
N LYS A 35 7.43 -4.48 -12.74
CA LYS A 35 8.54 -3.61 -13.16
C LYS A 35 8.54 -2.24 -12.50
N ALA A 36 7.36 -1.70 -12.17
CA ALA A 36 7.20 -0.35 -11.65
C ALA A 36 5.86 -0.18 -10.93
N ILE A 37 5.73 0.89 -10.15
CA ILE A 37 4.46 1.38 -9.56
C ILE A 37 4.21 2.80 -10.05
N VAL A 38 2.97 3.07 -10.50
CA VAL A 38 2.51 4.44 -10.79
C VAL A 38 1.67 4.90 -9.61
N CYS A 39 2.13 5.96 -8.92
CA CYS A 39 1.47 6.51 -7.74
C CYS A 39 0.62 7.74 -8.08
N ILE A 40 -0.64 7.75 -7.63
CA ILE A 40 -1.48 8.95 -7.67
C ILE A 40 -1.35 9.71 -6.33
N THR A 41 -0.80 10.92 -6.41
CA THR A 41 -0.53 11.77 -5.24
C THR A 41 -1.79 12.46 -4.72
N ARG A 42 -1.85 12.89 -3.44
CA ARG A 42 -0.78 12.84 -2.41
C ARG A 42 -0.84 11.59 -1.53
N GLY A 43 -2.05 11.10 -1.24
CA GLY A 43 -2.26 9.98 -0.32
C GLY A 43 -1.70 8.64 -0.80
N GLY A 44 -1.46 8.48 -2.11
CA GLY A 44 -0.91 7.26 -2.69
C GLY A 44 0.59 7.04 -2.45
N LEU A 45 1.33 8.04 -1.96
CA LEU A 45 2.79 7.96 -1.82
C LEU A 45 3.25 6.87 -0.83
N VAL A 46 2.66 6.84 0.36
CA VAL A 46 3.00 5.86 1.40
C VAL A 46 2.68 4.42 0.98
N PRO A 47 1.46 4.08 0.52
CA PRO A 47 1.17 2.70 0.13
C PRO A 47 2.01 2.28 -1.09
N ALA A 48 2.25 3.17 -2.05
CA ALA A 48 3.13 2.88 -3.19
C ALA A 48 4.56 2.53 -2.73
N ALA A 49 5.13 3.29 -1.78
CA ALA A 49 6.46 3.00 -1.25
C ALA A 49 6.53 1.63 -0.54
N ILE A 50 5.52 1.29 0.27
CA ILE A 50 5.44 -0.01 0.95
C ILE A 50 5.35 -1.13 -0.08
N ILE A 51 4.42 -1.04 -1.03
CA ILE A 51 4.19 -2.09 -2.02
C ILE A 51 5.41 -2.27 -2.93
N SER A 52 6.04 -1.18 -3.40
CA SER A 52 7.28 -1.25 -4.21
C SER A 52 8.38 -2.01 -3.46
N ARG A 53 8.55 -1.73 -2.16
CA ARG A 53 9.54 -2.39 -1.32
C ARG A 53 9.25 -3.89 -1.17
N GLU A 54 8.02 -4.26 -0.86
CA GLU A 54 7.61 -5.65 -0.66
C GLU A 54 7.69 -6.46 -1.97
N LEU A 55 7.41 -5.83 -3.12
CA LEU A 55 7.55 -6.45 -4.45
C LEU A 55 9.00 -6.47 -4.96
N GLY A 56 9.95 -5.86 -4.25
CA GLY A 56 11.34 -5.78 -4.70
C GLY A 56 11.55 -4.91 -5.96
N ILE A 57 10.61 -4.00 -6.25
CA ILE A 57 10.73 -3.06 -7.37
C ILE A 57 11.78 -2.00 -6.99
N ARG A 58 12.89 -1.99 -7.72
CA ARG A 58 14.01 -1.04 -7.53
C ARG A 58 14.13 -0.17 -8.77
N VAL A 59 14.46 1.10 -8.56
CA VAL A 59 14.86 2.06 -9.62
C VAL A 59 16.38 2.02 -9.74
#